data_AF-A0A1J4UCI2-F1
#
_entry.id   AF-A0A1J4UCI2-F1
#
_cell.length_a   1.000
_cell.length_b   1.000
_cell.length_c   1.000
_cell.angle_alpha   90.00
_cell.angle_beta   90.00
_cell.angle_gamma   90.00
#
_symmetry.space_group_name_H-M   'P 1'
#
loop_
_entity.id
_entity.type
_entity.pdbx_description
1 polymer ?
#
loop_
_entity_poly.entity_id
_entity_poly.type
_entity_poly.pdbx_seq_one_letter_code
_entity_poly.pdbx_strand_id
1 'polypeptide(L)'
;MSDKKKKIDFVLLVFGSIALFVIIAVFIILYLLFNKDNKSKNNSLIKQNVDLNPTITLQELSDNYKKDIETQINFIKNTDKDIATLSQDLENNMLKIHVPTEEREKFLNVTLQLVRMQKQGLEIDPKASKDKILELLNSLLNYEEK
;
A
#
# COMPACT_ATOMS: atom_id res chain seq x y z
N MET A 1 1.27 67.16 23.75
CA MET A 1 1.34 65.75 23.31
C MET A 1 0.30 65.56 22.21
N SER A 2 0.74 65.41 20.96
CA SER A 2 -0.17 65.28 19.82
C SER A 2 -0.09 63.84 19.33
N ASP A 3 -1.07 63.03 19.73
CA ASP A 3 -1.24 61.66 19.25
C ASP A 3 -1.69 61.72 17.78
N LYS A 4 -0.71 61.63 16.87
CA LYS A 4 -0.96 61.46 15.44
C LYS A 4 -1.52 60.05 15.22
N LYS A 5 -2.84 59.91 15.11
CA LYS A 5 -3.49 58.68 14.65
C LYS A 5 -3.05 58.39 13.20
N LYS A 6 -2.13 57.43 13.06
CA LYS A 6 -1.65 56.91 11.77
C LYS A 6 -2.84 56.20 11.10
N LYS A 7 -3.33 56.73 9.97
CA LYS A 7 -4.35 56.05 9.16
C LYS A 7 -3.69 54.79 8.59
N ILE A 8 -4.08 53.64 9.12
CA ILE A 8 -3.60 52.35 8.62
C ILE A 8 -4.24 52.13 7.26
N ASP A 9 -3.41 51.94 6.24
CA ASP A 9 -3.87 51.72 4.88
C ASP A 9 -4.54 50.34 4.80
N PHE A 10 -5.83 50.30 4.47
CA PHE A 10 -6.64 49.08 4.51
C PHE A 10 -6.06 48.00 3.58
N VAL A 11 -5.51 48.43 2.45
CA VAL A 11 -4.80 47.57 1.50
C VAL A 11 -3.62 46.88 2.16
N LEU A 12 -2.83 47.61 2.95
CA LEU A 12 -1.66 47.06 3.65
C LEU A 12 -2.05 46.08 4.76
N LEU A 13 -3.23 46.29 5.38
CA LEU A 13 -3.80 45.36 6.36
C LEU A 13 -4.24 44.05 5.69
N VAL A 14 -4.88 44.11 4.53
CA VAL A 14 -5.30 42.92 3.76
C VAL A 14 -4.09 42.13 3.24
N PHE A 15 -3.08 42.81 2.68
CA PHE A 15 -1.85 42.13 2.27
C PHE A 15 -1.09 41.54 3.46
N GLY A 16 -1.08 42.25 4.59
CA GLY A 16 -0.50 41.76 5.84
C GLY A 16 -1.21 40.52 6.38
N SER A 17 -2.55 40.46 6.33
CA SER A 17 -3.31 39.31 6.83
C SER A 17 -3.12 38.08 5.96
N ILE A 18 -3.05 38.26 4.63
CA ILE A 18 -2.75 37.16 3.69
C ILE A 18 -1.34 36.61 3.93
N ALA A 19 -0.34 37.49 4.05
CA ALA A 19 1.03 37.07 4.32
C ALA A 19 1.14 36.32 5.66
N LEU A 20 0.46 36.79 6.70
CA LEU A 20 0.43 36.14 8.01
C LEU A 20 -0.23 34.74 7.94
N PHE A 21 -1.30 34.59 7.15
CA PHE A 21 -1.96 33.30 6.95
C PHE A 21 -1.05 32.28 6.25
N VAL A 22 -0.31 32.70 5.22
CA VAL A 22 0.65 31.84 4.51
C VAL A 22 1.76 31.38 5.45
N ILE A 23 2.32 32.29 6.26
CA ILE A 23 3.37 31.96 7.24
C ILE A 23 2.85 30.93 8.25
N ILE A 24 1.66 31.16 8.82
CA ILE A 24 1.04 30.23 9.78
C ILE A 24 0.81 28.85 9.15
N ALA A 25 0.31 28.79 7.91
CA ALA A 25 0.08 27.53 7.21
C ALA A 25 1.39 26.73 7.04
N VAL A 26 2.49 27.38 6.66
CA VAL A 26 3.81 26.75 6.54
C VAL A 26 4.29 26.23 7.90
N PHE A 27 4.15 27.01 8.98
CA PHE A 27 4.52 26.57 10.32
C PHE A 27 3.69 25.38 10.80
N ILE A 28 2.40 25.31 10.50
CA ILE A 28 1.54 24.17 10.85
C ILE A 28 1.98 22.91 10.09
N ILE A 29 2.29 23.02 8.80
CA ILE A 29 2.76 21.89 7.99
C ILE A 29 4.10 21.37 8.52
N LEU A 30 5.04 22.27 8.84
CA LEU A 30 6.32 21.90 9.46
C LEU A 30 6.12 21.26 10.83
N TYR A 31 5.25 21.83 11.67
CA TYR A 31 4.91 21.27 12.97
C TYR A 31 4.30 19.87 12.84
N LEU A 32 3.40 19.64 11.88
CA LEU A 32 2.84 18.31 11.63
C LEU A 32 3.90 17.34 11.12
N LEU A 33 4.83 17.75 10.28
CA LEU A 33 5.95 16.91 9.84
C LEU A 33 6.83 16.50 11.02
N PHE A 34 7.28 17.44 11.85
CA PHE A 34 8.18 17.16 12.97
C PHE A 34 7.50 16.50 14.18
N ASN A 35 6.21 16.78 14.44
CA ASN A 35 5.47 16.11 15.51
C ASN A 35 4.86 14.77 15.11
N LYS A 36 4.72 14.45 13.82
CA LYS A 36 4.30 13.10 13.40
C LYS A 36 5.34 12.05 13.75
N ASP A 37 6.63 12.40 13.79
CA ASP A 37 7.70 11.50 14.23
C ASP A 37 7.75 11.33 15.76
N ASN A 38 7.24 12.29 16.53
CA ASN A 38 7.21 12.22 18.00
C ASN A 38 5.93 11.59 18.57
N LYS A 39 4.89 11.36 17.75
CA LYS A 39 3.64 10.68 18.15
C LYS A 39 3.68 9.16 17.98
N SER A 40 4.87 8.57 17.96
CA SER A 40 5.09 7.13 18.12
C SER A 40 6.07 6.82 19.26
N LYS A 41 5.92 7.48 20.42
CA LYS A 41 6.55 7.04 21.67
C LYS A 41 5.57 7.20 22.84
N ASN A 42 4.71 6.19 23.01
CA ASN A 42 4.31 5.68 24.32
C ASN A 42 3.53 4.37 24.18
N ASN A 43 4.26 3.26 24.25
CA ASN A 43 4.06 2.15 25.21
C ASN A 43 4.59 0.85 24.60
N SER A 44 5.84 0.54 24.93
CA SER A 44 6.13 -0.67 25.69
C SER A 44 7.62 -0.73 25.99
N LEU A 45 7.93 -0.98 27.26
CA LEU A 45 9.09 -1.75 27.67
C LEU A 45 9.00 -3.13 27.00
N ILE A 46 9.23 -3.21 25.70
CA ILE A 46 9.74 -4.43 25.10
C ILE A 46 11.24 -4.22 25.12
N LYS A 47 11.91 -5.06 25.91
CA LYS A 47 13.33 -5.32 25.76
C LYS A 47 13.62 -5.39 24.26
N GLN A 48 14.26 -4.37 23.73
CA GLN A 48 14.86 -4.43 22.41
C GLN A 48 16.06 -5.37 22.58
N ASN A 49 15.77 -6.68 22.68
CA ASN A 49 16.55 -7.63 21.93
C ASN A 49 16.57 -7.02 20.54
N VAL A 50 17.75 -6.59 20.12
CA VAL A 50 18.05 -6.45 18.71
C VAL A 50 17.90 -7.88 18.18
N ASP A 51 16.66 -8.28 17.93
CA ASP A 51 16.37 -9.34 16.99
C ASP A 51 16.98 -8.81 15.70
N LEU A 52 18.16 -9.36 15.42
CA LEU A 52 18.70 -9.52 14.10
C LEU A 52 17.49 -9.70 13.19
N ASN A 53 17.14 -8.65 12.44
CA ASN A 53 16.21 -8.78 11.33
C ASN A 53 16.70 -10.02 10.60
N PRO A 54 15.96 -11.14 10.58
CA PRO A 54 16.47 -12.34 9.96
C PRO A 54 16.79 -11.92 8.54
N THR A 55 18.07 -11.95 8.17
CA THR A 55 18.47 -11.79 6.78
C THR A 55 17.87 -13.03 6.12
N ILE A 56 16.60 -12.92 5.71
CA ILE A 56 15.88 -13.98 5.03
C ILE A 56 16.77 -14.34 3.87
N THR A 57 17.31 -15.55 3.90
CA THR A 57 18.20 -16.01 2.86
C THR A 57 17.43 -16.00 1.54
N LEU A 58 18.12 -15.85 0.40
CA LEU A 58 17.45 -15.86 -0.91
C LEU A 58 16.60 -17.14 -1.11
N GLN A 59 17.05 -18.24 -0.51
CA GLN A 59 16.33 -19.51 -0.48
C GLN A 59 15.04 -19.44 0.35
N GLU A 60 15.11 -18.95 1.59
CA GLU A 60 13.93 -18.77 2.43
C GLU A 60 12.93 -17.79 1.81
N LEU A 61 13.40 -16.76 1.09
CA LEU A 61 12.53 -15.83 0.37
C LEU A 61 11.78 -16.53 -0.77
N SER A 62 12.45 -17.39 -1.52
CA SER A 62 11.82 -18.18 -2.59
C SER A 62 10.79 -19.17 -2.04
N ASP A 63 11.12 -19.85 -0.94
CA ASP A 63 10.22 -20.81 -0.30
C ASP A 63 8.99 -20.12 0.32
N ASN A 64 9.19 -18.96 0.97
CA ASN A 64 8.09 -18.14 1.48
C ASN A 64 7.21 -17.61 0.35
N TYR A 65 7.80 -17.16 -0.76
CA TYR A 65 7.06 -16.73 -1.94
C TYR A 65 6.14 -17.83 -2.47
N LYS A 66 6.67 -19.05 -2.67
CA LYS A 66 5.86 -20.20 -3.15
C LYS A 66 4.72 -20.50 -2.18
N LYS A 67 5.00 -20.52 -0.89
CA LYS A 67 4.01 -20.76 0.16
C LYS A 67 2.92 -19.69 0.20
N ASP A 68 3.28 -18.43 0.00
CA ASP A 68 2.33 -17.32 -0.05
C ASP A 68 1.41 -17.43 -1.27
N ILE A 69 1.95 -17.82 -2.43
CA ILE A 69 1.16 -18.10 -3.64
C ILE A 69 0.23 -19.31 -3.44
N GLU A 70 0.72 -20.41 -2.86
CA GLU A 70 -0.11 -21.57 -2.50
C GLU A 70 -1.24 -21.18 -1.54
N THR A 71 -0.95 -20.30 -0.60
CA THR A 71 -1.96 -19.76 0.31
C THR A 71 -3.04 -19.00 -0.44
N GLN A 72 -2.68 -18.19 -1.46
CA GLN A 72 -3.67 -17.52 -2.31
C GLN A 72 -4.48 -18.51 -3.15
N ILE A 73 -3.84 -19.55 -3.71
CA ILE A 73 -4.55 -20.60 -4.47
C ILE A 73 -5.57 -21.30 -3.57
N ASN A 74 -5.17 -21.66 -2.35
CA ASN A 74 -6.05 -22.31 -1.38
C ASN A 74 -7.18 -21.37 -0.90
N PHE A 75 -6.89 -20.08 -0.74
CA PHE A 75 -7.90 -19.08 -0.42
C PHE A 75 -8.99 -19.06 -1.50
N ILE A 76 -8.63 -19.07 -2.78
CA ILE A 76 -9.61 -19.01 -3.88
C ILE A 76 -10.40 -20.31 -4.02
N LYS A 77 -9.74 -21.47 -3.86
CA LYS A 77 -10.39 -22.79 -3.93
C LYS A 77 -11.44 -22.97 -2.83
N ASN A 78 -11.17 -22.49 -1.64
CA ASN A 78 -11.96 -22.77 -0.44
C ASN A 78 -12.89 -21.62 -0.02
N THR A 79 -12.89 -20.50 -0.75
CA THR A 79 -13.72 -19.35 -0.38
C THR A 79 -15.06 -19.35 -1.12
N ASP A 80 -16.12 -19.13 -0.36
CA ASP A 80 -17.49 -18.93 -0.86
C ASP A 80 -17.81 -17.46 -1.12
N LYS A 81 -16.82 -16.57 -1.01
CA LYS A 81 -16.97 -15.14 -1.29
C LYS A 81 -17.43 -14.91 -2.73
N ASP A 82 -18.20 -13.84 -2.91
CA ASP A 82 -18.51 -13.33 -4.23
C ASP A 82 -17.23 -12.93 -4.96
N ILE A 83 -17.28 -13.00 -6.29
CA ILE A 83 -16.09 -12.83 -7.13
C ILE A 83 -15.49 -11.42 -7.02
N ALA A 84 -16.29 -10.39 -6.75
CA ALA A 84 -15.81 -9.02 -6.60
C ALA A 84 -15.02 -8.83 -5.29
N THR A 85 -15.57 -9.31 -4.17
CA THR A 85 -14.88 -9.30 -2.87
C THR A 85 -13.64 -10.18 -2.91
N LEU A 86 -13.74 -11.37 -3.54
CA LEU A 86 -12.60 -12.27 -3.73
C LEU A 86 -11.47 -11.58 -4.49
N SER A 87 -11.76 -10.92 -5.62
CA SER A 87 -10.74 -10.23 -6.41
C SER A 87 -10.09 -9.08 -5.64
N GLN A 88 -10.87 -8.31 -4.87
CA GLN A 88 -10.32 -7.23 -4.05
C GLN A 88 -9.43 -7.75 -2.91
N ASP A 89 -9.84 -8.82 -2.24
CA ASP A 89 -9.03 -9.47 -1.21
C ASP A 89 -7.74 -10.07 -1.79
N LEU A 90 -7.85 -10.68 -2.97
CA LEU A 90 -6.70 -11.23 -3.68
C LEU A 90 -5.70 -10.14 -4.06
N GLU A 91 -6.15 -9.01 -4.63
CA GLU A 91 -5.29 -7.87 -4.95
C GLU A 91 -4.54 -7.38 -3.70
N ASN A 92 -5.25 -7.17 -2.60
CA ASN A 92 -4.68 -6.73 -1.33
C ASN A 92 -3.66 -7.72 -0.76
N ASN A 93 -3.90 -9.02 -0.93
CA ASN A 93 -3.00 -10.05 -0.45
C ASN A 93 -1.76 -10.17 -1.33
N MET A 94 -1.92 -10.10 -2.65
CA MET A 94 -0.81 -10.13 -3.61
C MET A 94 0.17 -8.98 -3.36
N LEU A 95 -0.32 -7.77 -3.07
CA LEU A 95 0.55 -6.61 -2.76
C LEU A 95 1.42 -6.78 -1.50
N LYS A 96 1.12 -7.76 -0.64
CA LYS A 96 1.87 -8.05 0.59
C LYS A 96 2.93 -9.14 0.40
N ILE A 97 2.92 -9.84 -0.73
CA ILE A 97 3.84 -10.95 -1.00
C ILE A 97 5.22 -10.38 -1.31
N HIS A 98 6.24 -10.89 -0.63
CA HIS A 98 7.61 -10.53 -0.92
C HIS A 98 8.12 -11.37 -2.08
N VAL A 99 8.43 -10.71 -3.20
CA VAL A 99 8.75 -11.40 -4.45
C VAL A 99 10.26 -11.42 -4.68
N PRO A 100 10.87 -12.60 -4.88
CA PRO A 100 12.28 -12.70 -5.26
C PRO A 100 12.51 -12.04 -6.62
N THR A 101 13.71 -11.52 -6.84
CA THR A 101 14.03 -10.74 -8.05
C THR A 101 13.75 -11.52 -9.35
N GLU A 102 14.00 -12.83 -9.36
CA GLU A 102 13.82 -13.69 -10.53
C GLU A 102 12.35 -13.86 -10.94
N GLU A 103 11.42 -13.85 -9.98
CA GLU A 103 9.98 -14.05 -10.22
C GLU A 103 9.21 -12.74 -10.38
N ARG A 104 9.89 -11.59 -10.21
CA ARG A 104 9.25 -10.27 -10.11
C ARG A 104 8.46 -9.88 -11.35
N GLU A 105 9.01 -10.11 -12.53
CA GLU A 105 8.36 -9.74 -13.80
C GLU A 105 7.09 -10.56 -14.02
N LYS A 106 7.18 -11.87 -13.79
CA LYS A 106 6.07 -12.80 -13.91
C LYS A 106 4.96 -12.51 -12.90
N PHE A 107 5.33 -12.28 -11.64
CA PHE A 107 4.41 -11.88 -10.59
C PHE A 107 3.68 -10.58 -10.94
N LEU A 108 4.41 -9.58 -11.44
CA LEU A 108 3.82 -8.31 -11.87
C LEU A 108 2.86 -8.52 -13.04
N ASN A 109 3.23 -9.31 -14.04
CA ASN A 109 2.37 -9.61 -15.19
C ASN A 109 1.05 -10.27 -14.74
N VAL A 110 1.12 -11.29 -13.90
CA VAL A 110 -0.07 -11.97 -13.36
C VAL A 110 -0.91 -11.00 -12.54
N THR A 111 -0.30 -10.21 -11.66
CA THR A 111 -1.01 -9.21 -10.84
C THR A 111 -1.74 -8.20 -11.72
N LEU A 112 -1.10 -7.70 -12.79
CA LEU A 112 -1.73 -6.79 -13.74
C LEU A 112 -2.88 -7.44 -14.50
N GLN A 113 -2.77 -8.71 -14.88
CA GLN A 113 -3.87 -9.45 -15.51
C GLN A 113 -5.07 -9.59 -14.57
N LEU A 114 -4.84 -9.89 -13.28
CA LEU A 114 -5.89 -9.96 -12.27
C LEU A 114 -6.61 -8.61 -12.10
N VAL A 115 -5.86 -7.52 -11.98
CA VAL A 115 -6.42 -6.16 -11.88
C VAL A 115 -7.22 -5.79 -13.14
N ARG A 116 -6.73 -6.18 -14.33
CA ARG A 116 -7.47 -5.96 -15.59
C ARG A 116 -8.77 -6.75 -15.62
N MET A 117 -8.77 -8.03 -15.20
CA MET A 117 -9.96 -8.85 -15.12
C MET A 117 -11.01 -8.24 -14.19
N GLN A 118 -10.59 -7.73 -13.04
CA GLN A 118 -11.47 -7.02 -12.12
C GLN A 118 -12.08 -5.75 -12.75
N LYS A 119 -11.26 -4.96 -13.46
CA LYS A 119 -11.70 -3.70 -14.09
C LYS A 119 -12.57 -3.89 -15.34
N GLN A 120 -12.36 -4.97 -16.10
CA GLN A 120 -13.15 -5.30 -17.28
C GLN A 120 -14.52 -5.90 -16.94
N GLY A 121 -14.79 -6.11 -15.65
CA GLY A 121 -15.90 -6.92 -15.20
C GLY A 121 -15.50 -8.39 -15.26
N LEU A 122 -15.57 -9.04 -14.11
CA LEU A 122 -15.42 -10.49 -14.02
C LEU A 122 -16.49 -11.14 -14.92
N GLU A 123 -16.14 -12.26 -15.56
CA GLU A 123 -17.02 -12.90 -16.54
C GLU A 123 -18.39 -13.19 -15.92
N ILE A 124 -19.44 -13.21 -16.74
CA ILE A 124 -20.84 -13.43 -16.33
C ILE A 124 -20.98 -14.74 -15.52
N ASP A 125 -20.06 -15.68 -15.71
CA ASP A 125 -19.89 -16.88 -14.89
C ASP A 125 -18.80 -16.69 -13.80
N PRO A 126 -19.19 -16.63 -12.51
CA PRO A 126 -18.27 -16.58 -11.38
C PRO A 126 -17.31 -17.77 -11.32
N LYS A 127 -17.72 -18.94 -11.83
CA LYS A 127 -16.90 -20.15 -11.82
C LYS A 127 -15.77 -20.05 -12.84
N ALA A 128 -16.08 -19.65 -14.07
CA ALA A 128 -15.09 -19.38 -15.10
C ALA A 128 -14.06 -18.32 -14.65
N SER A 129 -14.53 -17.28 -13.95
CA SER A 129 -13.65 -16.27 -13.35
C SER A 129 -12.73 -16.86 -12.28
N LYS A 130 -13.24 -17.69 -11.36
CA LYS A 130 -12.40 -18.38 -10.36
C LYS A 130 -11.38 -19.31 -11.01
N ASP A 131 -11.78 -20.09 -12.00
CA ASP A 131 -10.90 -21.04 -12.69
C ASP A 131 -9.75 -20.31 -13.41
N LYS A 132 -10.04 -19.19 -14.07
CA LYS A 132 -9.04 -18.35 -14.74
C LYS A 132 -8.08 -17.67 -13.75
N ILE A 133 -8.59 -17.20 -12.62
CA ILE A 133 -7.72 -16.66 -11.56
C ILE A 133 -6.82 -17.78 -11.00
N LEU A 134 -7.36 -18.98 -10.80
CA LEU A 134 -6.57 -20.13 -10.37
C LEU A 134 -5.50 -20.50 -11.41
N GLU A 135 -5.81 -20.49 -12.69
CA GLU A 135 -4.84 -20.72 -13.77
C GLU A 135 -3.68 -19.72 -13.70
N LEU A 136 -4.00 -18.42 -13.57
CA LEU A 136 -3.01 -17.36 -13.44
C LEU A 136 -2.11 -17.53 -12.21
N LEU A 137 -2.68 -17.88 -11.05
CA LEU A 137 -1.88 -18.11 -9.84
C LEU A 137 -1.06 -19.40 -9.92
N ASN A 138 -1.60 -20.48 -10.50
CA ASN A 138 -0.84 -21.72 -10.69
C ASN A 138 0.32 -21.50 -11.67
N SER A 139 0.18 -20.61 -12.65
CA SER A 139 1.28 -20.25 -13.55
C SER A 139 2.47 -19.68 -12.79
N LEU A 140 2.26 -19.02 -11.65
CA LEU A 140 3.33 -18.49 -10.79
C LEU A 140 4.18 -19.60 -10.15
N LEU A 141 3.60 -20.77 -9.90
CA LEU A 141 4.29 -21.93 -9.31
C LEU A 141 4.87 -22.89 -10.36
N ASN A 142 4.10 -23.16 -11.42
CA ASN A 142 4.46 -24.12 -12.46
C ASN A 142 4.90 -23.36 -13.72
N TYR A 143 6.15 -22.90 -13.72
CA TYR A 143 6.78 -22.44 -14.95
C TYR A 143 7.41 -23.64 -15.66
N GLU A 144 6.70 -24.23 -16.61
CA GLU A 144 7.36 -24.95 -17.69
C GLU A 144 7.71 -23.90 -18.76
N GLU A 145 9.01 -23.66 -18.97
CA GLU A 145 9.50 -22.97 -20.16
C GLU A 145 8.91 -23.66 -21.39
N LYS A 146 8.09 -22.93 -22.15
CA LYS A 146 7.73 -23.30 -23.53
C LYS A 146 8.50 -22.43 -24.51
#